data_AF-A0A7X7HTK2-F1
#
_entry.id   AF-A0A7X7HTK2-F1
#
_cell.length_a   1.000
_cell.length_b   1.000
_cell.length_c   1.000
_cell.angle_alpha   90.00
_cell.angle_beta   90.00
_cell.angle_gamma   90.00
#
_symmetry.space_group_name_H-M   'P 1'
#
loop_
_entity.id
_entity.type
_entity.pdbx_description
1 polymer ?
#
loop_
_entity_poly.entity_id
_entity_poly.type
_entity_poly.pdbx_seq_one_letter_code
_entity_poly.pdbx_strand_id
1 'polypeptide(L)'
;MTTLFAVVVASTTEKADDVSLFLGEDLIVYLVLAFGAALLFGNLAAVIRPPERADRKEGDLEQAPVARSMVMAAIGLVAMIWALVSLLA
;
A
#
# COMPACT_ATOMS: atom_id res chain seq x y z
N MET A 1 12.61 9.12 -43.36
CA MET A 1 13.03 7.91 -42.64
C MET A 1 13.74 8.26 -41.33
N THR A 2 14.78 9.10 -41.35
CA THR A 2 15.58 9.49 -40.16
C THR A 2 14.79 10.23 -39.09
N THR A 3 13.87 11.12 -39.48
CA THR A 3 13.01 11.87 -38.55
C THR A 3 11.97 10.99 -37.86
N LEU A 4 11.40 10.02 -38.57
CA LEU A 4 10.42 9.09 -38.01
C LEU A 4 11.08 8.15 -36.98
N PHE A 5 12.28 7.67 -37.28
CA PHE A 5 13.06 6.85 -36.34
C PHE A 5 13.43 7.65 -35.08
N ALA A 6 13.85 8.91 -35.23
CA ALA A 6 14.14 9.79 -34.11
C ALA A 6 12.91 10.06 -33.22
N VAL A 7 11.73 10.26 -33.82
CA VAL A 7 10.47 10.43 -33.08
C VAL A 7 10.07 9.16 -32.32
N VAL A 8 10.20 7.99 -32.94
CA VAL A 8 9.93 6.71 -32.27
C VAL A 8 10.87 6.51 -31.08
N VAL A 9 12.17 6.73 -31.27
CA VAL A 9 13.16 6.62 -30.18
C VAL A 9 12.86 7.61 -29.05
N ALA A 10 12.62 8.89 -29.37
CA ALA A 10 12.28 9.91 -28.37
C ALA A 10 11.01 9.54 -27.58
N SER A 11 9.97 9.05 -28.25
CA SER A 11 8.73 8.60 -27.60
C SER A 11 8.90 7.35 -26.72
N THR A 12 9.94 6.56 -26.99
CA THR A 12 10.28 5.37 -26.20
C THR A 12 11.08 5.76 -24.96
N THR A 13 11.97 6.74 -25.09
CA THR A 13 12.74 7.30 -23.98
C THR A 13 11.84 8.04 -22.99
N GLU A 14 10.93 8.91 -23.44
CA GLU A 14 10.00 9.60 -22.52
C GLU A 14 9.17 8.61 -21.68
N LYS A 15 8.64 7.54 -22.29
CA LYS A 15 7.89 6.52 -21.55
C LYS A 15 8.76 5.71 -20.60
N ALA A 16 10.02 5.46 -20.97
CA ALA A 16 10.95 4.74 -20.10
C ALA A 16 11.33 5.59 -18.88
N ASP A 17 11.50 6.90 -19.07
CA ASP A 17 11.81 7.85 -18.00
C ASP A 17 10.60 8.04 -17.06
N ASP A 18 9.38 8.12 -17.60
CA ASP A 18 8.13 8.17 -16.81
C ASP A 18 7.95 6.94 -15.91
N VAL A 19 8.22 5.74 -16.45
CA VAL A 19 8.16 4.49 -15.69
C VAL A 19 9.31 4.40 -14.69
N SER A 20 10.48 5.00 -15.00
CA SER A 20 11.63 5.00 -14.09
C SER A 20 11.39 5.90 -12.87
N LEU A 21 10.83 7.09 -13.09
CA LEU A 21 10.42 8.03 -12.03
C LEU A 21 9.29 7.48 -11.14
N PHE A 22 8.39 6.64 -11.68
CA PHE A 22 7.23 6.14 -10.95
C PHE A 22 7.39 4.72 -10.37
N LEU A 23 8.07 3.81 -11.08
CA LEU A 23 8.21 2.38 -10.77
C LEU A 23 9.66 1.85 -10.87
N GLY A 24 10.66 2.70 -11.10
CA GLY A 24 12.05 2.28 -11.32
C GLY A 24 12.97 2.45 -10.11
N GLU A 25 13.12 3.69 -9.63
CA GLU A 25 14.08 4.01 -8.55
C GLU A 25 13.54 3.64 -7.17
N ASP A 26 12.25 3.88 -6.93
CA ASP A 26 11.60 3.74 -5.62
C ASP A 26 10.44 2.74 -5.61
N LEU A 27 10.41 1.79 -6.57
CA LEU A 27 9.34 0.79 -6.71
C LEU A 27 8.97 0.12 -5.39
N ILE A 28 9.99 -0.36 -4.68
CA ILE A 28 9.81 -1.08 -3.42
C ILE A 28 9.26 -0.13 -2.35
N VAL A 29 9.72 1.12 -2.34
CA VAL A 29 9.25 2.14 -1.39
C VAL A 29 7.77 2.44 -1.63
N TYR A 30 7.35 2.64 -2.88
CA TYR A 30 5.94 2.84 -3.22
C TYR A 30 5.06 1.62 -2.91
N LEU A 31 5.55 0.40 -3.18
CA LEU A 31 4.82 -0.83 -2.86
C LEU A 31 4.66 -1.01 -1.34
N VAL A 32 5.71 -0.77 -0.57
CA VAL A 32 5.68 -0.84 0.90
C VAL A 32 4.77 0.25 1.47
N LEU A 33 4.80 1.46 0.90
CA LEU A 33 3.91 2.55 1.31
C LEU A 33 2.44 2.20 1.06
N ALA A 34 2.11 1.69 -0.13
CA ALA A 34 0.77 1.28 -0.49
C ALA A 34 0.27 0.14 0.40
N PHE A 35 1.10 -0.87 0.64
CA PHE A 35 0.74 -2.03 1.47
C PHE A 35 0.61 -1.67 2.96
N GLY A 36 1.52 -0.83 3.47
CA GLY A 36 1.46 -0.31 4.84
C GLY A 36 0.20 0.52 5.10
N ALA A 37 -0.15 1.42 4.17
CA ALA A 37 -1.40 2.16 4.23
C ALA A 37 -2.63 1.23 4.17
N ALA A 38 -2.64 0.25 3.27
CA ALA A 38 -3.74 -0.71 3.16
C ALA A 38 -3.93 -1.52 4.46
N LEU A 39 -2.85 -1.95 5.10
CA LEU A 39 -2.90 -2.63 6.40
C LEU A 39 -3.42 -1.72 7.51
N LEU A 40 -2.97 -0.46 7.57
CA LEU A 40 -3.45 0.51 8.57
C LEU A 40 -4.94 0.79 8.38
N PHE A 41 -5.35 1.23 7.19
CA PHE A 41 -6.73 1.61 6.89
C PHE A 41 -7.68 0.42 6.86
N GLY A 42 -7.26 -0.76 6.38
CA GLY A 42 -8.07 -1.97 6.37
C GLY A 42 -8.41 -2.47 7.78
N ASN A 43 -7.42 -2.46 8.69
CA ASN A 43 -7.66 -2.80 10.09
C ASN A 43 -8.46 -1.71 10.82
N LEU A 44 -8.18 -0.42 10.57
CA LEU A 44 -8.94 0.68 11.17
C LEU A 44 -10.41 0.68 10.71
N ALA A 45 -10.67 0.40 9.43
CA ALA A 45 -12.03 0.29 8.88
C ALA A 45 -12.82 -0.85 9.55
N ALA A 46 -12.16 -1.97 9.89
CA ALA A 46 -12.79 -3.06 10.63
C ALA A 46 -13.15 -2.66 12.07
N VAL A 47 -12.39 -1.76 12.69
CA VAL A 47 -12.71 -1.20 14.02
C VAL A 47 -13.83 -0.17 13.94
N ILE A 48 -13.84 0.69 12.92
CA ILE A 48 -14.87 1.73 12.72
C ILE A 48 -16.22 1.11 12.33
N ARG A 49 -16.19 0.05 11.52
CA ARG A 49 -17.38 -0.71 11.13
C ARG A 49 -17.23 -2.16 11.61
N PRO A 50 -17.39 -2.41 12.92
CA PRO A 50 -17.53 -3.77 13.40
C PRO A 50 -18.73 -4.40 12.66
N PRO A 51 -18.58 -5.58 12.03
CA PRO A 51 -19.71 -6.26 11.41
C PRO A 51 -20.84 -6.43 12.44
N GLU A 52 -22.06 -6.09 12.04
CA GLU A 52 -23.26 -6.29 12.87
C GLU A 52 -23.30 -7.76 13.30
N ARG A 53 -23.51 -7.97 14.60
CA ARG A 53 -23.40 -9.22 15.34
C ARG A 53 -24.49 -10.25 14.98
N ALA A 54 -24.84 -10.39 13.70
CA ALA A 54 -25.97 -11.20 13.24
C ALA A 54 -25.79 -12.71 13.49
N ASP A 55 -24.55 -13.19 13.64
CA ASP A 55 -24.25 -14.63 13.63
C ASP A 55 -23.43 -15.12 14.85
N ARG A 56 -23.70 -14.62 16.07
CA ARG A 56 -23.11 -15.25 17.27
C ARG A 56 -23.76 -16.61 17.52
N LYS A 57 -23.08 -17.69 17.12
CA LYS A 57 -23.36 -19.05 17.59
C LYS A 57 -22.97 -19.19 19.07
N GLU A 58 -23.73 -19.98 19.81
CA GLU A 58 -23.48 -20.33 21.21
C GLU A 58 -22.06 -20.91 21.35
N GLY A 59 -21.16 -20.17 22.02
CA GLY A 59 -19.73 -20.49 22.15
C GLY A 59 -18.74 -19.42 21.63
N ASP A 60 -19.23 -18.34 21.03
CA ASP A 60 -18.38 -17.23 20.55
C ASP A 60 -17.79 -16.40 21.70
N LEU A 61 -16.54 -15.96 21.55
CA LEU A 61 -15.80 -15.19 22.56
C LEU A 61 -16.49 -13.83 22.81
N GLU A 62 -16.63 -13.43 24.09
CA GLU A 62 -17.26 -12.16 24.49
C GLU A 62 -16.66 -10.94 23.76
N GLN A 63 -15.37 -11.03 23.41
CA GLN A 63 -14.60 -10.01 22.72
C GLN A 63 -13.88 -10.63 21.52
N ALA A 64 -14.20 -10.16 20.31
CA ALA A 64 -13.41 -10.50 19.11
C ALA A 64 -11.94 -10.10 19.35
N PRO A 65 -10.94 -10.85 18.83
CA PRO A 65 -9.52 -10.60 19.08
C PRO A 65 -9.01 -9.31 18.40
N VAL A 66 -9.45 -8.15 18.91
CA VAL A 66 -9.04 -6.80 18.50
C VAL A 66 -7.53 -6.65 18.66
N ALA A 67 -6.95 -7.31 19.66
CA ALA A 67 -5.50 -7.35 19.88
C ALA A 67 -4.72 -7.84 18.64
N ARG A 68 -5.24 -8.82 17.89
CA ARG A 68 -4.54 -9.36 16.70
C ARG A 68 -4.62 -8.41 15.51
N SER A 69 -5.76 -7.71 15.33
CA SER A 69 -5.93 -6.71 14.28
C SER A 69 -5.09 -5.45 14.53
N MET A 70 -5.01 -5.01 15.79
CA MET A 70 -4.17 -3.87 16.20
C MET A 70 -2.68 -4.12 15.96
N VAL A 71 -2.19 -5.35 16.17
CA VAL A 71 -0.80 -5.72 15.86
C VAL A 71 -0.51 -5.60 14.37
N MET A 72 -1.41 -6.08 13.50
CA MET A 72 -1.25 -5.95 12.05
C MET A 72 -1.32 -4.50 11.56
N ALA A 73 -2.19 -3.69 12.17
CA ALA A 73 -2.26 -2.25 11.89
C ALA A 73 -0.95 -1.53 12.28
N ALA A 74 -0.37 -1.86 13.43
CA ALA A 74 0.88 -1.27 13.90
C ALA A 74 2.06 -1.64 13.00
N ILE A 75 2.14 -2.89 12.53
CA ILE A 75 3.16 -3.31 11.56
C ILE A 75 3.02 -2.53 10.25
N GLY A 76 1.79 -2.39 9.74
CA GLY A 76 1.50 -1.57 8.57
C GLY A 76 1.90 -0.11 8.74
N LEU A 77 1.68 0.46 9.93
CA LEU A 77 2.07 1.83 10.26
C LEU A 77 3.58 2.03 10.25
N VAL A 78 4.34 1.11 10.87
CA VAL A 78 5.81 1.20 10.90
C VAL A 78 6.37 1.11 9.49
N ALA A 79 5.85 0.19 8.66
CA ALA A 79 6.24 0.07 7.26
C ALA A 79 5.90 1.34 6.45
N MET A 80 4.72 1.92 6.68
CA MET A 80 4.29 3.16 6.04
C MET A 80 5.21 4.34 6.42
N ILE A 81 5.52 4.51 7.71
CA ILE A 81 6.41 5.57 8.18
C ILE A 81 7.82 5.38 7.60
N TRP A 82 8.34 4.16 7.59
CA TRP A 82 9.65 3.87 7.02
C TRP A 82 9.71 4.22 5.52
N ALA A 83 8.69 3.84 4.75
CA ALA A 83 8.63 4.15 3.33
C ALA A 83 8.51 5.68 3.07
N LEU A 84 7.73 6.40 3.87
CA LEU A 84 7.67 7.86 3.79
C LEU A 84 9.02 8.51 4.07
N VAL A 85 9.75 8.01 5.07
CA VAL A 85 11.11 8.49 5.36
C VAL A 85 12.05 8.19 4.20
N SER A 86 12.03 6.98 3.64
CA SER A 86 12.87 6.61 2.49
C SER A 86 12.59 7.43 1.23
N LEU A 87 11.36 7.93 1.06
CA LEU A 87 10.98 8.73 -0.11
C LEU A 87 11.27 10.23 0.06
N LEU A 88 11.38 10.69 1.31
CA LEU A 88 11.65 12.09 1.66
C LEU A 88 13.12 12.37 1.99
N ALA A 89 13.91 11.33 2.27
CA ALA A 89 15.33 11.40 2.62
C ALA A 89 16.22 11.21 1.39
#